data_AF-M7SG91-F1
#
_entry.id   AF-M7SG91-F1
#
_cell.length_a   1.000
_cell.length_b   1.000
_cell.length_c   1.000
_cell.angle_alpha   90.00
_cell.angle_beta   90.00
_cell.angle_gamma   90.00
#
_symmetry.space_group_name_H-M   'P 1'
#
loop_
_entity.id
_entity.type
_entity.pdbx_description
1 polymer ?
#
loop_
_entity_poly.entity_id
_entity_poly.type
_entity_poly.pdbx_seq_one_letter_code
_entity_poly.pdbx_strand_id
1 'polypeptide(L)'
;MTSKDILKVEAFHYKLDSVSDEAFEKYIHEELTPKWITLVKRHNVVRYTSTFTPSSFLEKFSPVLASARPGWKMLGAHLTLTYYVRSFEDMKAILSDPEYQARGRETEVGWIDTSKGQVKVGWETIYLENGEVVNTVAGD
;
A
#
# COMPACT_ATOMS: atom_id res chain seq x y z
N MET A 1 17.11 -20.90 7.91
CA MET A 1 16.17 -20.02 8.63
C MET A 1 15.03 -19.73 7.66
N THR A 2 13.93 -20.46 7.77
CA THR A 2 12.74 -20.28 6.93
C THR A 2 12.20 -18.87 7.14
N SER A 3 11.82 -18.19 6.05
CA SER A 3 11.32 -16.81 6.05
C SER A 3 10.31 -16.63 7.19
N LYS A 4 10.69 -15.91 8.24
CA LYS A 4 9.75 -15.57 9.31
C LYS A 4 8.73 -14.63 8.70
N ASP A 5 7.49 -15.10 8.58
CA ASP A 5 6.36 -14.37 8.01
C ASP A 5 6.43 -12.88 8.36
N ILE A 6 6.66 -12.02 7.36
CA ILE A 6 6.63 -10.56 7.53
C ILE A 6 5.17 -10.14 7.48
N LEU A 7 4.72 -9.37 8.47
CA LEU A 7 3.38 -8.81 8.47
C LEU A 7 3.32 -7.67 7.46
N LYS A 8 2.42 -7.78 6.49
CA LYS A 8 2.16 -6.79 5.46
C LYS A 8 0.85 -6.08 5.77
N VAL A 9 0.89 -4.76 5.83
CA VAL A 9 -0.27 -3.88 5.96
C VAL A 9 -0.37 -3.03 4.70
N GLU A 10 -1.47 -3.14 3.98
CA GLU A 10 -1.76 -2.41 2.74
C GLU A 10 -2.90 -1.43 3.03
N ALA A 11 -2.68 -0.14 2.81
CA ALA A 11 -3.67 0.92 2.93
C ALA A 11 -3.98 1.49 1.54
N PHE A 12 -5.24 1.37 1.14
CA PHE A 12 -5.74 1.69 -0.19
C PHE A 12 -6.40 3.07 -0.18
N HIS A 13 -5.82 4.00 -0.92
CA HIS A 13 -6.26 5.39 -0.99
C HIS A 13 -6.82 5.69 -2.37
N TYR A 14 -7.92 6.42 -2.38
CA TYR A 14 -8.58 6.92 -3.59
C TYR A 14 -8.40 8.42 -3.61
N LYS A 15 -7.92 8.97 -4.72
CA LYS A 15 -7.87 10.43 -4.87
C LYS A 15 -9.29 10.98 -5.00
N LEU A 16 -9.49 12.25 -4.66
CA LEU A 16 -10.75 12.94 -4.98
C LEU A 16 -10.94 13.03 -6.50
N ASP A 17 -12.20 13.01 -6.95
CA ASP A 17 -12.54 13.10 -8.38
C ASP A 17 -12.05 14.41 -9.02
N SER A 18 -11.94 15.49 -8.22
CA SER A 18 -11.43 16.79 -8.64
C SER A 18 -9.90 16.85 -8.82
N VAL A 19 -9.16 15.81 -8.43
CA VAL A 19 -7.70 15.75 -8.47
C VAL A 19 -7.26 14.89 -9.67
N SER A 20 -6.31 15.37 -10.48
CA SER A 20 -5.74 14.57 -11.57
C SER A 20 -4.76 13.51 -11.04
N ASP A 21 -4.52 12.44 -11.81
CA ASP A 21 -3.53 11.42 -11.42
C ASP A 21 -2.13 12.04 -11.24
N GLU A 22 -1.71 12.93 -12.14
CA GLU A 22 -0.40 13.59 -12.09
C GLU A 22 -0.25 14.49 -10.85
N ALA A 23 -1.27 15.31 -10.55
CA ALA A 23 -1.24 16.15 -9.36
C ALA A 23 -1.23 15.30 -8.09
N PHE A 24 -1.98 14.21 -8.07
CA PHE A 24 -2.02 13.28 -6.95
C PHE A 24 -0.65 12.64 -6.72
N GLU A 25 -0.05 12.04 -7.75
CA GLU A 25 1.29 11.42 -7.64
C GLU A 25 2.34 12.42 -7.16
N LYS A 26 2.35 13.62 -7.73
CA LYS A 26 3.23 14.71 -7.31
C LYS A 26 3.07 15.05 -5.84
N TYR A 27 1.82 15.25 -5.38
CA TYR A 27 1.54 15.52 -3.97
C TYR A 27 2.00 14.38 -3.05
N ILE A 28 1.78 13.11 -3.44
CA ILE A 28 2.23 11.98 -2.64
C ILE A 28 3.75 11.95 -2.52
N HIS A 29 4.47 12.25 -3.61
CA HIS A 29 5.93 12.22 -3.64
C HIS A 29 6.57 13.41 -2.92
N GLU A 30 6.06 14.62 -3.18
CA GLU A 30 6.69 15.87 -2.73
C GLU A 30 6.18 16.35 -1.37
N GLU A 31 4.97 15.95 -0.96
CA GLU A 31 4.34 16.44 0.27
C GLU A 31 3.99 15.35 1.27
N LEU A 32 3.21 14.34 0.87
CA LEU A 32 2.73 13.32 1.81
C LEU A 32 3.92 12.50 2.31
N THR A 33 4.63 11.82 1.41
CA THR A 33 5.70 10.88 1.78
C THR A 33 6.79 11.53 2.65
N PRO A 34 7.33 12.74 2.33
CA PRO A 34 8.34 13.37 3.17
C PRO A 34 7.87 13.68 4.60
N LYS A 35 6.58 14.01 4.78
CA LYS A 35 5.99 14.26 6.11
C LYS A 35 5.84 12.97 6.92
N TRP A 36 5.63 11.83 6.27
CA TRP A 36 5.37 10.54 6.93
C TRP A 36 6.60 9.65 7.10
N ILE A 37 7.57 9.72 6.20
CA ILE A 37 8.64 8.72 6.15
C ILE A 37 9.50 8.67 7.42
N THR A 38 9.71 9.82 8.07
CA THR A 38 10.44 9.89 9.35
C THR A 38 9.68 9.19 10.47
N LEU A 39 8.35 9.37 10.53
CA LEU A 39 7.48 8.66 11.47
C LEU A 39 7.49 7.15 11.22
N VAL A 40 7.37 6.74 9.96
CA VAL A 40 7.39 5.32 9.58
C VAL A 40 8.72 4.67 9.99
N LYS A 41 9.84 5.37 9.75
CA LYS A 41 11.18 4.87 10.08
C LYS A 41 11.42 4.66 11.57
N ARG A 42 10.89 5.52 12.46
CA ARG A 42 11.08 5.40 13.92
C ARG A 42 10.30 4.25 14.56
N HIS A 43 9.30 3.70 13.88
CA HIS A 43 8.44 2.61 14.37
C HIS A 43 8.80 1.23 13.80
N ASN A 44 10.09 1.00 13.51
CA ASN A 44 10.63 -0.31 13.09
C ASN A 44 9.99 -0.92 11.83
N VAL A 45 9.41 -0.10 10.95
CA VAL A 45 8.93 -0.56 9.65
C VAL A 45 10.12 -1.00 8.81
N VAL A 46 10.11 -2.28 8.41
CA VAL A 46 11.20 -2.94 7.69
C VAL A 46 11.31 -2.44 6.27
N ARG A 47 10.16 -2.21 5.63
CA ARG A 47 10.04 -1.69 4.27
C ARG A 47 8.75 -0.90 4.17
N TYR A 48 8.79 0.20 3.43
CA TYR A 48 7.64 1.04 3.13
C TYR A 48 7.62 1.33 1.64
N THR A 49 6.49 1.10 0.97
CA THR A 49 6.36 1.30 -0.48
C THR A 49 5.06 2.00 -0.84
N SER A 50 5.10 2.79 -1.90
CA SER A 50 3.94 3.37 -2.56
C SER A 50 3.76 2.72 -3.93
N THR A 51 2.58 2.15 -4.18
CA THR A 51 2.19 1.67 -5.52
C THR A 51 1.13 2.60 -6.09
N PHE A 52 1.50 3.36 -7.13
CA PHE A 52 0.58 4.22 -7.85
C PHE A 52 -0.15 3.43 -8.92
N THR A 53 -1.46 3.61 -8.98
CA THR A 53 -2.33 3.05 -10.02
C THR A 53 -3.11 4.20 -10.64
N PRO A 54 -2.55 4.85 -11.69
CA PRO A 54 -3.27 5.88 -12.42
C PRO A 54 -4.60 5.33 -12.96
N SER A 55 -5.57 6.22 -13.14
CA SER A 55 -6.92 5.86 -13.62
C SER A 55 -6.84 5.12 -14.97
N SER A 56 -5.89 5.48 -15.83
CA SER A 56 -5.65 4.81 -17.12
C SER A 56 -5.23 3.33 -17.01
N PHE A 57 -4.70 2.88 -15.86
CA PHE A 57 -4.29 1.48 -15.68
C PHE A 57 -5.50 0.57 -15.53
N LEU A 58 -6.56 1.05 -14.85
CA LEU A 58 -7.83 0.33 -14.80
C LEU A 58 -8.40 0.18 -16.21
N GLU A 59 -8.42 1.25 -17.00
CA GLU A 59 -8.96 1.23 -18.37
C GLU A 59 -8.20 0.23 -19.26
N LYS A 60 -6.87 0.22 -19.17
CA LYS A 60 -6.01 -0.62 -20.00
C LYS A 60 -6.01 -2.09 -19.58
N PHE A 61 -6.04 -2.37 -18.27
CA PHE A 61 -5.86 -3.74 -17.77
C PHE A 61 -7.18 -4.46 -17.44
N SER A 62 -8.26 -3.74 -17.13
CA SER A 62 -9.55 -4.38 -16.81
C SER A 62 -10.08 -5.29 -17.93
N PRO A 63 -9.97 -4.95 -19.24
CA PRO A 63 -10.39 -5.85 -20.31
C PRO A 63 -9.58 -7.15 -20.35
N VAL A 64 -8.27 -7.06 -20.11
CA VAL A 64 -7.37 -8.22 -20.07
C VAL A 64 -7.75 -9.12 -18.89
N LEU A 65 -7.95 -8.53 -17.71
CA LEU A 65 -8.36 -9.26 -16.51
C LEU A 65 -9.73 -9.93 -16.69
N ALA A 66 -10.71 -9.22 -17.24
CA ALA A 66 -12.06 -9.75 -17.44
C ALA A 66 -12.08 -10.93 -18.43
N SER A 67 -11.24 -10.88 -19.46
CA SER A 67 -11.08 -11.98 -20.43
C SER A 67 -10.42 -13.21 -19.81
N ALA A 68 -9.31 -13.01 -19.08
CA ALA A 68 -8.56 -14.11 -18.49
C ALA A 68 -9.23 -14.72 -17.24
N ARG A 69 -9.96 -13.90 -16.48
CA ARG A 69 -10.61 -14.26 -15.21
C ARG A 69 -12.01 -13.62 -15.14
N PRO A 70 -13.03 -14.21 -15.79
CA PRO A 70 -14.39 -13.70 -15.72
C PRO A 70 -14.87 -13.49 -14.27
N GLY A 71 -15.45 -12.33 -13.99
CA GLY A 71 -15.94 -11.94 -12.67
C GLY A 71 -14.91 -11.24 -11.77
N TRP A 72 -13.62 -11.26 -12.11
CA TRP A 72 -12.60 -10.52 -11.36
C TRP A 72 -12.61 -9.04 -11.73
N LYS A 73 -12.25 -8.18 -10.78
CA LYS A 73 -12.17 -6.72 -10.96
C LYS A 73 -10.81 -6.22 -10.50
N MET A 74 -10.30 -5.23 -11.23
CA MET A 74 -9.16 -4.44 -10.77
C MET A 74 -9.51 -3.72 -9.47
N LEU A 75 -8.57 -3.70 -8.53
CA LEU A 75 -8.68 -2.81 -7.37
C LEU A 75 -8.46 -1.37 -7.84
N GLY A 76 -9.43 -0.50 -7.59
CA GLY A 76 -9.44 0.87 -8.13
C GLY A 76 -8.77 1.94 -7.27
N ALA A 77 -8.00 1.55 -6.25
CA ALA A 77 -7.29 2.51 -5.42
C ALA A 77 -6.14 3.15 -6.21
N HIS A 78 -6.03 4.47 -6.17
CA HIS A 78 -5.01 5.23 -6.89
C HIS A 78 -3.63 5.12 -6.24
N LEU A 79 -3.59 4.84 -4.94
CA LEU A 79 -2.36 4.64 -4.18
C LEU A 79 -2.53 3.49 -3.18
N THR A 80 -1.59 2.55 -3.18
CA THR A 80 -1.42 1.57 -2.11
C THR A 80 -0.17 1.90 -1.31
N LEU A 81 -0.34 2.28 -0.04
CA LEU A 81 0.76 2.38 0.91
C LEU A 81 0.94 1.01 1.56
N THR A 82 2.14 0.47 1.49
CA THR A 82 2.46 -0.84 2.06
C THR A 82 3.51 -0.72 3.14
N TYR A 83 3.19 -1.22 4.33
CA TYR A 83 4.07 -1.31 5.47
C TYR A 83 4.42 -2.78 5.71
N TYR A 84 5.71 -3.06 5.78
CA TYR A 84 6.24 -4.35 6.18
C TYR A 84 6.74 -4.24 7.60
N VAL A 85 6.07 -4.91 8.54
CA VAL A 85 6.35 -4.85 9.98
C VAL A 85 6.57 -6.25 10.54
N ARG A 86 7.17 -6.34 11.72
CA ARG A 86 7.45 -7.63 12.36
C ARG A 86 6.28 -8.11 13.22
N SER A 87 5.40 -7.21 13.64
CA SER A 87 4.27 -7.51 14.51
C SER A 87 3.11 -6.53 14.34
N PHE A 88 1.93 -6.91 14.83
CA PHE A 88 0.80 -5.98 14.95
C PHE A 88 1.11 -4.82 15.92
N GLU A 89 1.97 -5.03 16.93
CA GLU A 89 2.33 -3.99 17.89
C GLU A 89 3.13 -2.87 17.23
N ASP A 90 4.02 -3.18 16.29
CA ASP A 90 4.74 -2.16 15.51
C ASP A 90 3.75 -1.27 14.73
N MET A 91 2.70 -1.85 14.14
CA MET A 91 1.67 -1.08 13.44
C MET A 91 0.81 -0.26 14.41
N LYS A 92 0.42 -0.83 15.55
CA LYS A 92 -0.34 -0.11 16.58
C LYS A 92 0.45 1.07 17.16
N ALA A 93 1.77 0.95 17.27
CA ALA A 93 2.65 2.02 17.74
C ALA A 93 2.60 3.23 16.79
N ILE A 94 2.58 3.00 15.47
CA ILE A 94 2.40 4.07 14.48
C ILE A 94 1.04 4.75 14.66
N LEU A 95 -0.04 3.95 14.73
CA LEU A 95 -1.39 4.50 14.85
C LEU A 95 -1.61 5.24 16.18
N SER A 96 -0.92 4.85 17.24
CA SER A 96 -1.01 5.50 18.56
C SER A 96 -0.08 6.69 18.70
N ASP A 97 0.70 7.00 17.67
CA ASP A 97 1.66 8.09 17.72
C ASP A 97 0.97 9.46 17.78
N PRO A 98 1.35 10.36 18.72
CA PRO A 98 0.77 11.70 18.76
C PRO A 98 0.95 12.48 17.45
N GLU A 99 2.08 12.29 16.75
CA GLU A 99 2.32 12.92 15.46
C GLU A 99 1.40 12.35 14.37
N TYR A 100 1.14 11.04 14.40
CA TYR A 100 0.17 10.42 13.50
C TYR A 100 -1.24 10.94 13.76
N GLN A 101 -1.66 11.02 15.02
CA GLN A 101 -2.98 11.51 15.39
C GLN A 101 -3.20 12.98 15.04
N ALA A 102 -2.17 13.81 15.19
CA ALA A 102 -2.23 15.23 14.82
C ALA A 102 -2.24 15.45 13.31
N ARG A 103 -1.38 14.75 12.55
CA ARG A 103 -1.16 15.03 11.12
C ARG A 103 -2.02 14.18 10.17
N GLY A 104 -2.40 12.97 10.60
CA GLY A 104 -3.00 11.90 9.80
C GLY A 104 -4.09 12.39 8.88
N ARG A 105 -5.06 13.07 9.48
CA ARG A 105 -6.24 13.54 8.76
C ARG A 105 -6.00 14.86 8.05
N GLU A 106 -5.20 15.76 8.62
CA GLU A 106 -4.98 17.10 8.07
C GLU A 106 -4.21 17.08 6.76
N THR A 107 -3.19 16.23 6.65
CA THR A 107 -2.36 16.21 5.44
C THR A 107 -3.13 15.75 4.22
N GLU A 108 -4.08 14.82 4.40
CA GLU A 108 -4.82 14.17 3.31
C GLU A 108 -6.03 14.99 2.80
N VAL A 109 -6.43 16.04 3.53
CA VAL A 109 -7.59 16.88 3.17
C VAL A 109 -7.40 17.50 1.79
N GLY A 110 -8.40 17.37 0.94
CA GLY A 110 -8.38 17.93 -0.41
C GLY A 110 -7.66 17.07 -1.46
N TRP A 111 -7.08 15.93 -1.05
CA TRP A 111 -6.39 15.01 -1.96
C TRP A 111 -7.03 13.63 -2.00
N ILE A 112 -7.44 13.09 -0.84
CA ILE A 112 -7.89 11.71 -0.68
C ILE A 112 -9.37 11.67 -0.26
N ASP A 113 -10.13 10.77 -0.89
CA ASP A 113 -11.48 10.38 -0.48
C ASP A 113 -11.41 9.38 0.68
N THR A 114 -11.42 9.89 1.90
CA THR A 114 -11.31 9.07 3.12
C THR A 114 -12.51 8.13 3.32
N SER A 115 -13.65 8.37 2.66
CA SER A 115 -14.83 7.49 2.74
C SER A 115 -14.64 6.15 2.02
N LYS A 116 -13.67 6.07 1.10
CA LYS A 116 -13.35 4.86 0.32
C LYS A 116 -12.13 4.09 0.84
N GLY A 117 -11.45 4.64 1.84
CA GLY A 117 -10.24 4.07 2.40
C GLY A 117 -10.45 2.64 2.89
N GLN A 118 -9.53 1.74 2.54
CA GLN A 118 -9.56 0.34 2.95
C GLN A 118 -8.19 -0.08 3.44
N VAL A 119 -8.15 -1.05 4.37
CA VAL A 119 -6.91 -1.63 4.88
C VAL A 119 -6.99 -3.15 4.79
N LYS A 120 -5.91 -3.76 4.32
CA LYS A 120 -5.69 -5.21 4.34
C LYS A 120 -4.46 -5.53 5.18
N VAL A 121 -4.55 -6.57 6.00
CA VAL A 121 -3.44 -7.07 6.80
C VAL A 121 -3.28 -8.56 6.57
N GLY A 122 -2.05 -9.02 6.37
CA GLY A 122 -1.75 -10.44 6.19
C GLY A 122 -0.26 -10.73 6.23
N TRP A 123 0.09 -12.01 6.16
CA TRP A 123 1.48 -12.45 6.07
C TRP A 123 1.94 -12.47 4.61
N GLU A 124 3.13 -11.94 4.34
CA GLU A 124 3.76 -12.08 3.03
C GLU A 124 4.71 -13.28 3.02
N THR A 125 4.34 -14.29 2.22
CA THR A 125 5.21 -15.42 1.92
C THR A 125 5.75 -15.27 0.51
N ILE A 126 7.07 -15.22 0.38
CA ILE A 126 7.74 -15.06 -0.91
C ILE A 126 7.97 -16.45 -1.50
N TYR A 127 7.46 -16.73 -2.70
CA TYR A 127 7.68 -18.00 -3.41
C TYR A 127 8.69 -17.90 -4.55
N LEU A 128 8.88 -16.70 -5.10
CA LEU A 128 9.83 -16.38 -6.15
C LEU A 128 10.52 -15.05 -5.79
N GLU A 129 11.85 -15.05 -5.70
CA GLU A 129 12.64 -13.85 -5.43
C GLU A 129 13.82 -13.80 -6.39
N ASN A 130 14.00 -12.68 -7.09
CA ASN A 130 15.08 -12.50 -8.08
C ASN A 130 15.19 -13.62 -9.14
N GLY A 131 14.06 -14.24 -9.51
CA GLY A 131 14.00 -15.33 -10.48
C GLY A 131 14.19 -16.74 -9.89
N GLU A 132 14.44 -16.86 -8.59
CA GLU A 132 14.65 -18.13 -7.90
C GLU A 132 13.44 -18.54 -7.05
N VAL A 133 13.06 -19.82 -7.10
CA VAL A 133 11.96 -20.38 -6.30
C VAL A 133 12.49 -20.71 -4.90
N VAL A 134 11.89 -20.13 -3.85
CA VAL A 134 12.47 -20.14 -2.49
C VAL A 134 11.68 -20.88 -1.42
N ASN A 135 10.34 -20.92 -1.48
CA ASN A 135 9.48 -21.50 -0.43
C ASN A 135 8.39 -22.41 -0.98
N THR A 136 8.70 -23.22 -2.00
CA THR A 136 7.77 -24.25 -2.49
C THR A 136 8.11 -25.59 -1.85
N VAL A 137 7.07 -26.39 -1.56
CA VAL A 137 7.23 -27.84 -1.45
C VAL A 137 7.31 -28.38 -2.87
N ALA A 138 8.50 -28.36 -3.47
CA ALA A 138 8.74 -29.19 -4.62
C ALA A 138 8.70 -30.64 -4.12
N GLY A 139 7.58 -31.33 -4.35
CA GLY A 139 7.56 -32.79 -4.27
C GLY A 139 8.44 -33.36 -5.38
N ASP A 140 9.21 -34.38 -5.03
CA ASP A 140 9.96 -35.21 -5.98
C ASP A 140 9.07 -35.78 -7.10
#